data_AF-A0A2G8KTG3-F1
#
_entry.id   AF-A0A2G8KTG3-F1
#
_cell.length_a   1.000
_cell.length_b   1.000
_cell.length_c   1.000
_cell.angle_alpha   90.00
_cell.angle_beta   90.00
_cell.angle_gamma   90.00
#
_symmetry.space_group_name_H-M   'P 1'
#
loop_
_entity.id
_entity.type
_entity.pdbx_description
1 polymer ?
#
loop_
_entity_poly.entity_id
_entity_poly.type
_entity_poly.pdbx_seq_one_letter_code
_entity_poly.pdbx_strand_id
1 'polypeptide(L)'
;MGELFLHGEEWDPVPCANCECNNGSSHCSLKTCPICKGKANAAPKGNQCCGTCDGKPVEPTEKDFCSWRGKTYHDGDKFTLNPCTDCICNGGISHCVIRSCPPLDCKDYVFVETECCPVCQKKGHTEEFSVLIV
;
A
#
# COMPACT_ATOMS: atom_id res chain seq x y z
N MET A 1 13.95 -34.02 -19.11
CA MET A 1 15.35 -33.54 -19.04
C MET A 1 15.24 -32.16 -18.41
N GLY A 2 15.78 -31.97 -17.20
CA GLY A 2 15.72 -30.70 -16.48
C GLY A 2 17.02 -29.93 -16.68
N GLU A 3 16.95 -28.60 -16.63
CA GLU A 3 18.13 -27.74 -16.61
C GLU A 3 18.67 -27.62 -15.17
N LEU A 4 20.00 -27.55 -15.03
CA LEU A 4 20.68 -27.44 -13.75
C LEU A 4 21.14 -25.99 -13.58
N PHE A 5 20.75 -25.36 -12.47
CA PHE A 5 21.10 -23.98 -12.13
C PHE A 5 22.06 -23.95 -10.95
N LEU A 6 23.15 -23.19 -11.07
CA LEU A 6 24.16 -23.06 -10.01
C LEU A 6 23.68 -22.12 -8.90
N HIS A 7 24.32 -22.17 -7.73
CA HIS A 7 24.00 -21.25 -6.64
C HIS A 7 24.24 -19.79 -7.06
N GLY A 8 23.25 -18.93 -6.81
CA GLY A 8 23.24 -17.52 -7.21
C GLY A 8 22.87 -17.31 -8.68
N GLU A 9 22.55 -18.37 -9.42
CA GLU A 9 22.06 -18.25 -10.79
C GLU A 9 20.58 -17.85 -10.78
N GLU A 10 20.25 -16.87 -11.61
CA GLU A 10 18.90 -16.36 -11.83
C GLU A 10 18.36 -16.85 -13.17
N TRP A 11 17.11 -17.27 -13.21
CA TRP A 11 16.43 -17.67 -14.43
C TRP A 11 14.95 -17.29 -14.41
N ASP A 12 14.38 -17.11 -15.60
CA ASP A 12 12.97 -16.82 -15.79
C ASP A 12 12.29 -18.07 -16.38
N PRO A 13 11.74 -19.01 -15.56
CA PRO A 13 11.15 -20.25 -16.07
C PRO A 13 9.86 -20.00 -16.87
N VAL A 14 9.21 -18.87 -16.60
CA VAL A 14 8.09 -18.32 -17.37
C VAL A 14 8.24 -16.79 -17.41
N PRO A 15 7.66 -16.09 -18.40
CA PRO A 15 7.82 -14.63 -18.53
C PRO A 15 7.48 -13.82 -17.26
N CYS A 16 6.58 -14.35 -16.43
CA CYS A 16 6.04 -13.70 -15.24
C CYS A 16 6.66 -14.18 -13.92
N ALA A 17 7.71 -15.00 -13.97
CA ALA A 17 8.41 -15.46 -12.78
C ALA A 17 9.91 -15.24 -12.98
N ASN A 18 10.57 -14.82 -11.92
CA ASN A 18 12.02 -14.81 -11.82
C ASN A 18 12.41 -15.67 -10.62
N CYS A 19 13.37 -16.56 -10.81
CA CYS A 19 13.80 -17.53 -9.82
C CYS A 19 15.31 -17.44 -9.61
N GLU A 20 15.72 -17.70 -8.38
CA GLU A 20 17.13 -17.77 -7.99
C GLU A 20 17.41 -19.09 -7.27
N CYS A 21 18.57 -19.70 -7.53
CA CYS A 21 18.98 -20.91 -6.83
C CYS A 21 19.79 -20.55 -5.58
N ASN A 22 19.16 -20.72 -4.43
CA ASN A 22 19.76 -20.50 -3.13
C ASN A 22 20.09 -21.82 -2.45
N ASN A 23 21.39 -22.17 -2.45
CA ASN A 23 21.94 -23.36 -1.80
C ASN A 23 21.16 -24.66 -2.12
N GLY A 24 20.80 -24.85 -3.40
CA GLY A 24 20.06 -26.02 -3.89
C GLY A 24 18.54 -25.91 -3.80
N SER A 25 17.99 -24.80 -3.30
CA SER A 25 16.56 -24.51 -3.30
C SER A 25 16.23 -23.37 -4.26
N SER A 26 15.23 -23.56 -5.12
CA SER A 26 14.72 -22.50 -6.00
C SER A 26 13.82 -21.54 -5.22
N HIS A 27 14.16 -20.25 -5.21
CA HIS A 27 13.34 -19.18 -4.67
C HIS A 27 12.80 -18.34 -5.82
N CYS A 28 11.48 -18.37 -6.03
CA CYS A 28 10.83 -17.72 -7.17
C CYS A 28 9.91 -16.58 -6.72
N SER A 29 10.01 -15.46 -7.44
CA SER A 29 9.14 -14.29 -7.30
C SER A 29 8.25 -14.16 -8.52
N LEU A 30 6.94 -13.99 -8.28
CA LEU A 30 5.96 -13.73 -9.34
C LEU A 30 5.81 -12.24 -9.58
N LYS A 31 5.86 -11.82 -10.85
CA LYS A 31 5.61 -10.45 -11.28
C LYS A 31 4.10 -10.20 -11.30
N THR A 32 3.67 -9.08 -10.75
CA THR A 32 2.26 -8.66 -10.78
C THR A 32 2.03 -7.72 -11.96
N CYS A 33 0.94 -7.92 -12.70
CA CYS A 33 0.61 -7.10 -13.86
C CYS A 33 -0.17 -5.84 -13.48
N PRO A 34 0.13 -4.68 -14.09
CA PRO A 34 -0.67 -3.46 -13.93
C PRO A 34 -2.09 -3.67 -14.47
N ILE A 35 -3.10 -3.12 -13.80
CA ILE A 35 -4.51 -3.22 -14.26
C ILE A 35 -4.83 -2.06 -15.21
N CYS A 36 -5.56 -2.32 -16.29
CA CYS A 36 -6.05 -1.24 -17.14
C CYS A 36 -6.98 -0.29 -16.37
N LYS A 37 -6.93 1.02 -16.69
CA LYS A 37 -7.84 2.02 -16.09
C LYS A 37 -9.31 1.63 -16.30
N GLY A 38 -9.96 1.18 -15.22
CA GLY A 38 -11.38 0.82 -15.19
C GLY A 38 -11.75 -0.49 -15.89
N LYS A 39 -10.81 -1.36 -16.27
CA LYS A 39 -11.10 -2.65 -16.92
C LYS A 39 -10.03 -3.70 -16.64
N ALA A 40 -10.36 -4.97 -16.83
CA ALA A 40 -9.38 -6.05 -16.77
C ALA A 40 -8.47 -6.04 -18.02
N ASN A 41 -7.25 -6.56 -17.85
CA ASN A 41 -6.31 -6.75 -18.95
C ASN A 41 -6.83 -7.83 -19.90
N ALA A 42 -6.56 -7.69 -21.20
CA ALA A 42 -6.73 -8.81 -22.12
C ALA A 42 -5.73 -9.93 -21.76
N ALA A 43 -6.01 -11.18 -22.12
CA ALA A 43 -5.09 -12.28 -21.84
C ALA A 43 -3.70 -12.05 -22.50
N PRO A 44 -2.59 -12.42 -21.83
CA PRO A 44 -1.26 -12.38 -22.43
C PRO A 44 -1.19 -13.23 -23.70
N LYS A 45 -0.39 -12.81 -24.69
CA LYS A 45 -0.18 -13.57 -25.93
C LYS A 45 1.26 -14.04 -26.06
N GLY A 46 1.44 -15.32 -26.35
CA GLY A 46 2.77 -15.91 -26.58
C GLY A 46 3.65 -15.82 -25.33
N ASN A 47 4.85 -15.25 -25.47
CA ASN A 47 5.85 -15.15 -24.41
C ASN A 47 5.74 -13.86 -23.57
N GLN A 48 4.54 -13.31 -23.42
CA GLN A 48 4.31 -12.12 -22.61
C GLN A 48 3.89 -12.51 -21.18
N CYS A 49 4.46 -11.82 -20.18
CA CYS A 49 4.01 -11.95 -18.79
C CYS A 49 2.60 -11.41 -18.64
N CYS A 50 2.37 -10.23 -19.21
CA CYS A 50 1.15 -9.49 -19.00
C CYS A 50 0.32 -9.34 -20.27
N GLY A 51 -0.93 -8.95 -20.01
CA GLY A 51 -1.93 -8.69 -21.01
C GLY A 51 -1.71 -7.40 -21.80
N THR A 52 -2.75 -7.01 -22.52
CA THR A 52 -2.79 -5.71 -23.21
C THR A 52 -3.95 -4.84 -22.71
N CYS A 53 -3.74 -3.53 -22.68
CA CYS A 53 -4.78 -2.51 -22.56
C CYS A 53 -4.92 -1.78 -23.89
N ASP A 54 -6.12 -1.78 -24.49
CA ASP A 54 -6.38 -1.11 -25.77
C ASP A 54 -5.38 -1.50 -26.88
N GLY A 55 -4.99 -2.79 -26.90
CA GLY A 55 -4.04 -3.35 -27.85
C GLY A 55 -2.57 -3.05 -27.54
N LYS A 56 -2.25 -2.35 -26.45
CA LYS A 56 -0.88 -2.06 -26.01
C LYS A 56 -0.47 -3.01 -24.88
N PRO A 57 0.68 -3.70 -24.95
CA PRO A 57 1.21 -4.50 -23.84
C PRO A 57 1.35 -3.67 -22.58
N VAL A 58 0.96 -4.23 -21.44
CA VAL A 58 1.20 -3.63 -20.12
C VAL A 58 2.21 -4.47 -19.36
N GLU A 59 3.49 -4.18 -19.54
CA GLU A 59 4.52 -4.89 -18.78
C GLU A 59 4.63 -4.35 -17.36
N PRO A 60 5.00 -5.19 -16.37
CA PRO A 60 5.30 -4.72 -15.02
C PRO A 60 6.48 -3.75 -15.12
N THR A 61 6.25 -2.49 -14.74
CA THR A 61 7.33 -1.52 -14.66
C THR A 61 7.57 -1.18 -13.19
N GLU A 62 8.78 -0.77 -12.83
CA GLU A 62 9.02 -0.20 -11.49
C GLU A 62 8.14 1.03 -11.19
N LYS A 63 7.42 1.55 -12.21
CA LYS A 63 6.46 2.65 -12.09
C LYS A 63 5.08 2.23 -11.58
N ASP A 64 4.85 0.97 -11.22
CA ASP A 64 3.57 0.54 -10.65
C ASP A 64 3.59 0.47 -9.12
N PHE A 65 4.67 0.94 -8.51
CA PHE A 65 4.88 0.88 -7.07
C PHE A 65 5.32 2.23 -6.50
N CYS A 66 4.76 2.57 -5.36
CA CYS A 66 5.22 3.69 -4.54
C CYS A 66 6.03 3.15 -3.36
N SER A 67 7.18 3.74 -3.08
CA SER A 67 7.96 3.41 -1.89
C SER A 67 7.90 4.55 -0.88
N TRP A 68 7.52 4.21 0.36
CA TRP A 68 7.54 5.15 1.48
C TRP A 68 8.06 4.48 2.75
N ARG A 69 9.15 5.04 3.31
CA ARG A 69 9.82 4.55 4.53
C ARG A 69 10.10 3.03 4.51
N GLY A 70 10.51 2.51 3.35
CA GLY A 70 10.83 1.09 3.18
C GLY A 70 9.61 0.17 3.05
N LYS A 71 8.38 0.72 2.98
CA LYS A 71 7.18 -0.01 2.58
C LYS A 71 6.85 0.29 1.12
N THR A 72 6.43 -0.75 0.40
CA THR A 72 6.01 -0.66 -0.99
C THR A 72 4.49 -0.74 -1.07
N TYR A 73 3.89 0.13 -1.88
CA TYR A 73 2.46 0.21 -2.15
C TYR A 73 2.22 0.06 -3.65
N HIS A 74 1.20 -0.68 -4.05
CA HIS A 74 0.82 -0.90 -5.44
C HIS A 74 0.03 0.29 -6.00
N ASP A 75 0.00 0.44 -7.32
CA ASP A 75 -0.88 1.41 -7.99
C ASP A 75 -2.33 1.26 -7.52
N GLY A 76 -2.93 2.38 -7.10
CA GLY A 76 -4.28 2.43 -6.53
C GLY A 76 -4.36 2.21 -5.02
N ASP A 77 -3.30 1.75 -4.37
CA ASP A 77 -3.29 1.55 -2.91
C ASP A 77 -3.50 2.87 -2.18
N LYS A 78 -4.39 2.82 -1.18
CA LYS A 78 -4.62 3.92 -0.24
C LYS A 78 -4.00 3.57 1.10
N PHE A 79 -3.20 4.48 1.65
CA PHE A 79 -2.49 4.26 2.90
C PHE A 79 -2.39 5.53 3.72
N THR A 80 -2.47 5.37 5.05
CA THR A 80 -2.37 6.48 6.02
C THR A 80 -0.97 6.49 6.61
N LEU A 81 -0.26 7.61 6.47
CA LEU A 81 1.12 7.76 6.95
C LEU A 81 1.20 8.12 8.43
N ASN A 82 0.23 8.90 8.87
CA ASN A 82 0.04 9.37 10.24
C ASN A 82 -1.44 9.80 10.36
N PRO A 83 -1.95 10.06 11.57
CA PRO A 83 -3.35 10.43 11.75
C PRO A 83 -3.84 11.56 10.84
N CYS A 84 -2.99 12.48 10.38
CA CYS A 84 -3.38 13.59 9.52
C CYS A 84 -3.12 13.41 8.02
N THR A 85 -2.40 12.38 7.59
CA THR A 85 -1.91 12.29 6.21
C THR A 85 -2.35 11.01 5.55
N ASP A 86 -3.18 11.16 4.52
CA ASP A 86 -3.68 10.06 3.69
C ASP A 86 -3.08 10.16 2.29
N CYS A 87 -2.64 9.04 1.75
CA CYS A 87 -1.99 8.96 0.46
C CYS A 87 -2.66 7.93 -0.45
N ILE A 88 -2.52 8.15 -1.75
CA ILE A 88 -2.82 7.17 -2.79
C ILE A 88 -1.61 7.02 -3.70
N CYS A 89 -1.24 5.77 -4.03
CA CYS A 89 -0.25 5.52 -5.05
C CYS A 89 -0.88 5.63 -6.43
N ASN A 90 -0.32 6.47 -7.32
CA ASN A 90 -0.72 6.50 -8.72
C ASN A 90 0.48 6.60 -9.65
N GLY A 91 0.68 5.59 -10.50
CA GLY A 91 1.76 5.54 -11.49
C GLY A 91 3.15 5.75 -10.88
N GLY A 92 3.39 5.15 -9.71
CA GLY A 92 4.67 5.21 -9.00
C GLY A 92 4.89 6.51 -8.22
N ILE A 93 3.90 7.41 -8.21
CA ILE A 93 3.94 8.66 -7.46
C ILE A 93 2.93 8.58 -6.32
N SER A 94 3.39 8.88 -5.10
CA SER A 94 2.50 9.02 -3.94
C SER A 94 1.84 10.39 -3.93
N HIS A 95 0.53 10.43 -4.11
CA HIS A 95 -0.28 11.64 -3.95
C HIS A 95 -0.86 11.67 -2.55
N CYS A 96 -0.39 12.60 -1.71
CA CYS A 96 -0.79 12.71 -0.32
C CYS A 96 -1.60 13.98 -0.05
N VAL A 97 -2.59 13.87 0.82
CA VAL A 97 -3.40 14.98 1.32
C VAL A 97 -3.22 15.06 2.83
N ILE A 98 -2.92 16.27 3.31
CA ILE A 98 -2.83 16.55 4.74
C ILE A 98 -4.15 17.17 5.18
N ARG A 99 -4.81 16.53 6.15
CA ARG A 99 -6.05 17.01 6.76
C ARG A 99 -5.74 18.21 7.64
N SER A 100 -6.52 19.27 7.47
CA SER A 100 -6.47 20.45 8.33
C SER A 100 -7.56 20.35 9.38
N CYS A 101 -7.28 20.84 10.59
CA CYS A 101 -8.24 20.79 11.68
C CYS A 101 -9.17 22.01 11.65
N PRO A 102 -10.47 21.81 11.94
CA PRO A 102 -11.39 22.91 12.12
C PRO A 102 -11.02 23.74 13.36
N PRO A 103 -11.39 25.02 13.42
CA PRO A 103 -11.24 25.82 14.62
C PRO A 103 -12.05 25.21 15.78
N LEU A 104 -11.46 25.19 16.97
CA LEU A 104 -12.11 24.72 18.19
C LEU A 104 -12.73 25.90 18.95
N ASP A 105 -13.94 25.69 19.49
CA ASP A 105 -14.63 26.64 20.36
C ASP A 105 -14.51 26.19 21.83
N CYS A 106 -13.27 26.07 22.31
CA CYS A 106 -12.98 25.72 23.70
C CYS A 106 -11.60 26.23 24.12
N LYS A 107 -11.46 26.52 25.42
CA LYS A 107 -10.20 27.00 26.01
C LYS A 107 -9.22 25.88 26.33
N ASP A 108 -9.75 24.71 26.73
CA ASP A 108 -8.97 23.55 27.14
C ASP A 108 -9.14 22.42 26.11
N TYR A 109 -8.04 22.00 25.47
CA TYR A 109 -8.02 20.94 24.46
C TYR A 109 -6.81 20.02 24.64
N VAL A 110 -6.93 18.79 24.13
CA VAL A 110 -5.89 17.76 24.22
C VAL A 110 -5.60 17.16 22.84
N PHE A 111 -4.34 16.83 22.56
CA PHE A 111 -3.93 16.07 21.38
C PHE A 111 -3.94 14.58 21.71
N VAL A 112 -4.61 13.79 20.88
CA VAL A 112 -4.68 12.33 21.01
C VAL A 112 -3.82 11.72 19.91
N GLU A 113 -2.89 10.82 20.25
CA GLU A 113 -1.91 10.29 19.30
C GLU A 113 -2.52 9.57 18.09
N THR A 114 -3.74 9.03 18.23
CA THR A 114 -4.45 8.32 17.16
C THR A 114 -5.31 9.23 16.29
N GLU A 115 -5.52 10.49 16.69
CA GLU A 115 -6.39 11.43 16.02
C GLU A 115 -5.56 12.52 15.32
N CYS A 116 -6.04 13.00 14.17
CA CYS A 116 -5.39 14.14 13.52
C CYS A 116 -5.56 15.42 14.34
N CYS A 117 -6.76 15.60 14.89
CA CYS A 117 -7.17 16.88 15.44
C CYS A 117 -7.30 16.84 16.96
N PRO A 118 -6.97 17.96 17.62
CA PRO A 118 -7.19 18.09 19.05
C PRO A 118 -8.69 18.04 19.36
N VAL A 119 -9.00 17.50 20.53
CA VAL A 119 -10.38 17.41 21.05
C VAL A 119 -10.51 18.28 22.28
N CYS A 120 -11.68 18.92 22.45
CA CYS A 120 -11.96 19.69 23.66
C CYS A 120 -12.01 18.76 24.87
N GLN A 121 -11.33 19.15 25.95
CA GLN A 121 -11.40 18.43 27.19
C GLN A 121 -12.80 18.62 27.77
N LYS A 122 -13.63 17.57 27.75
CA LYS A 122 -14.88 17.58 28.51
C LYS A 122 -14.49 17.69 29.98
N LYS A 123 -14.76 18.84 30.60
CA LYS A 123 -14.71 18.95 32.06
C LYS A 123 -15.67 17.89 32.58
N GLY A 124 -15.13 16.91 33.29
CA GLY A 124 -15.95 15.90 33.93
C GLY A 124 -17.05 16.62 34.70
N HIS A 125 -18.29 16.33 34.36
CA HIS A 125 -19.30 16.29 35.40
C HIS A 125 -18.75 15.24 36.38
N THR A 126 -18.17 15.73 37.48
CA THR A 126 -18.05 14.93 38.67
C THR A 126 -19.49 14.60 39.04
N GLU A 127 -19.99 13.48 38.55
CA GLU A 127 -21.19 12.87 39.11
C GLU A 127 -20.79 12.53 40.55
N GLU A 128 -21.06 13.47 41.46
CA GLU A 128 -21.22 13.15 42.86
C GLU A 128 -22.26 12.03 42.90
N PHE A 129 -21.77 10.79 43.02
CA PHE A 129 -22.56 9.71 43.58
C PHE A 129 -23.01 10.21 44.95
N SER A 130 -24.18 10.84 44.96
CA SER A 130 -24.99 11.04 46.15
C SER A 130 -25.32 9.63 46.61
N VAL A 131 -24.45 9.03 47.42
CA VAL A 131 -24.80 7.84 48.17
C VAL A 131 -25.83 8.31 49.19
N LEU A 132 -27.10 8.24 48.78
CA LEU A 132 -28.23 8.34 49.68
C LEU A 132 -28.07 7.15 50.64
N ILE A 133 -27.62 7.44 51.87
CA ILE A 133 -27.74 6.50 52.97
C ILE A 133 -29.24 6.37 53.21
N VAL A 134 -29.80 5.21 52.80
CA VAL A 134 -31.15 4.77 53.17
C VAL A 134 -31.01 3.58 54.09
#